data_AF-A0A916UG23-F1
#
_entry.id   AF-A0A916UG23-F1
#
_cell.length_a   1.000
_cell.length_b   1.000
_cell.length_c   1.000
_cell.angle_alpha   90.00
_cell.angle_beta   90.00
_cell.angle_gamma   90.00
#
_symmetry.space_group_name_H-M   'P 1'
#
loop_
_entity.id
_entity.type
_entity.pdbx_description
1 polymer ?
#
loop_
_entity_poly.entity_id
_entity_poly.type
_entity_poly.pdbx_seq_one_letter_code
_entity_poly.pdbx_strand_id
1 'polypeptide(L)'
;MQFVGSATKLADIDLPRLGSLIGVGEDEIHAVLDVESRGSGFDAQKRPRILFEPHVFYRNLSGSRRDAAVKAGLAAKSWGAIPYGGESAQYGRLERAIAIDETAALKSASYGLGQILGENFVVAGYDSPQEMVEDMVNGGEAAHLGAMVNFIKANNLDDELRTHNWAGFARGYNGSGYAKNGYHTKLAAAYAKWARIPDTPWQPDALPPPANDAMPATVRRGDKGLAVERLQTELNRLGYGLKVDMDFGLKTLTAAKSFQGKAGLNVDGVVGPVTWRALLSTALVATAAA
;
A
#
# COMPACT_ATOMS: atom_id res chain seq x y z
N MET A 1 -13.07 -0.87 14.56
CA MET A 1 -11.97 -0.19 13.84
C MET A 1 -12.24 1.32 13.77
N GLN A 2 -11.25 2.16 14.02
CA GLN A 2 -11.32 3.61 13.78
C GLN A 2 -10.75 3.90 12.39
N PHE A 3 -11.49 4.65 11.56
CA PHE A 3 -11.05 4.95 10.18
C PHE A 3 -10.40 6.32 10.02
N VAL A 4 -10.34 7.10 11.10
CA VAL A 4 -9.75 8.44 11.10
C VAL A 4 -8.30 8.33 11.53
N GLY A 5 -7.38 8.82 10.68
CA GLY A 5 -5.95 8.75 10.93
C GLY A 5 -5.22 10.08 10.72
N SER A 6 -3.91 10.00 10.53
CA SER A 6 -3.02 11.16 10.35
C SER A 6 -3.33 11.95 9.07
N ALA A 7 -3.81 11.25 8.03
CA ALA A 7 -4.00 11.76 6.67
C ALA A 7 -2.74 12.43 6.10
N THR A 8 -1.57 11.92 6.47
CA THR A 8 -0.28 12.36 5.95
C THR A 8 -0.25 12.18 4.43
N LYS A 9 0.11 13.24 3.72
CA LYS A 9 0.24 13.27 2.26
C LYS A 9 1.51 12.60 1.79
N LEU A 10 1.54 12.16 0.53
CA LEU A 10 2.79 11.77 -0.11
C LEU A 10 3.79 12.92 -0.01
N ALA A 11 5.02 12.60 0.38
CA ALA A 11 6.15 13.45 0.09
C ALA A 11 6.56 13.23 -1.37
N ASP A 12 7.14 14.24 -2.01
CA ASP A 12 7.59 14.14 -3.42
C ASP A 12 8.50 12.93 -3.63
N ILE A 13 9.35 12.63 -2.63
CA ILE A 13 10.28 11.51 -2.66
C ILE A 13 9.61 10.12 -2.64
N ASP A 14 8.37 10.00 -2.19
CA ASP A 14 7.69 8.71 -2.06
C ASP A 14 7.43 8.07 -3.43
N LEU A 15 7.21 8.87 -4.47
CA LEU A 15 6.92 8.40 -5.81
C LEU A 15 8.13 7.73 -6.48
N PRO A 16 9.29 8.39 -6.65
CA PRO A 16 10.46 7.73 -7.22
C PRO A 16 10.98 6.63 -6.30
N ARG A 17 10.89 6.81 -4.97
CA ARG A 17 11.28 5.79 -3.98
C ARG A 17 10.51 4.49 -4.16
N LEU A 18 9.18 4.55 -4.16
CA LEU A 18 8.35 3.35 -4.25
C LEU A 18 8.26 2.80 -5.68
N GLY A 19 8.33 3.67 -6.70
CA GLY A 19 8.45 3.25 -8.10
C GLY A 19 9.69 2.41 -8.37
N SER A 20 10.82 2.76 -7.76
CA SER A 20 12.08 2.03 -7.93
C SER A 20 12.00 0.54 -7.56
N LEU A 21 11.12 0.17 -6.61
CA LEU A 21 10.94 -1.21 -6.13
C LEU A 21 10.37 -2.14 -7.21
N ILE A 22 9.77 -1.55 -8.24
CA ILE A 22 9.26 -2.22 -9.45
C ILE A 22 9.97 -1.73 -10.72
N GLY A 23 11.08 -1.02 -10.59
CA GLY A 23 11.94 -0.60 -11.70
C GLY A 23 11.33 0.46 -12.60
N VAL A 24 10.47 1.33 -12.06
CA VAL A 24 9.89 2.48 -12.79
C VAL A 24 10.22 3.80 -12.08
N GLY A 25 10.05 4.92 -12.78
CA GLY A 25 10.22 6.26 -12.24
C GLY A 25 8.94 6.80 -11.62
N GLU A 26 8.95 8.08 -11.22
CA GLU A 26 7.76 8.73 -10.67
C GLU A 26 6.68 8.98 -11.72
N ASP A 27 7.05 9.13 -13.00
CA ASP A 27 6.12 9.36 -14.11
C ASP A 27 5.08 8.24 -14.26
N GLU A 28 5.52 6.98 -14.23
CA GLU A 28 4.61 5.84 -14.31
C GLU A 28 3.67 5.80 -13.10
N ILE A 29 4.20 6.06 -11.91
CA ILE A 29 3.41 6.07 -10.68
C ILE A 29 2.39 7.21 -10.70
N HIS A 30 2.81 8.41 -11.10
CA HIS A 30 1.93 9.56 -11.30
C HIS A 30 0.82 9.27 -12.32
N ALA A 31 1.15 8.60 -13.44
CA ALA A 31 0.17 8.21 -14.44
C ALA A 31 -0.93 7.31 -13.85
N VAL A 32 -0.54 6.31 -13.05
CA VAL A 32 -1.49 5.44 -12.34
C VAL A 32 -2.32 6.25 -11.34
N LEU A 33 -1.69 7.09 -10.51
CA LEU A 33 -2.40 7.86 -9.49
C LEU A 33 -3.38 8.89 -10.08
N ASP A 34 -3.04 9.55 -11.19
CA ASP A 34 -3.93 10.51 -11.89
C ASP A 34 -5.20 9.81 -12.44
N VAL A 35 -5.12 8.52 -12.76
CA VAL A 35 -6.24 7.74 -13.30
C VAL A 35 -7.05 7.04 -12.22
N GLU A 36 -6.40 6.50 -11.19
CA GLU A 36 -7.04 5.71 -10.13
C GLU A 36 -7.55 6.55 -8.96
N SER A 37 -6.99 7.75 -8.76
CA SER A 37 -7.32 8.61 -7.62
C SER A 37 -7.93 9.93 -8.06
N ARG A 38 -8.59 10.60 -7.09
CA ARG A 38 -9.08 11.98 -7.25
C ARG A 38 -8.13 12.99 -6.60
N GLY A 39 -6.82 12.71 -6.61
CA GLY A 39 -5.75 13.57 -6.08
C GLY A 39 -5.53 13.51 -4.56
N SER A 40 -6.36 12.79 -3.80
CA SER A 40 -6.16 12.57 -2.36
C SER A 40 -6.60 11.18 -1.98
N GLY A 41 -5.76 10.46 -1.23
CA GLY A 41 -6.09 9.17 -0.62
C GLY A 41 -7.03 9.29 0.57
N PHE A 42 -7.20 10.49 1.13
CA PHE A 42 -8.09 10.75 2.27
C PHE A 42 -9.26 11.66 1.92
N ASP A 43 -10.39 11.45 2.60
CA ASP A 43 -11.56 12.33 2.60
C ASP A 43 -11.40 13.51 3.57
N ALA A 44 -12.39 14.40 3.61
CA ALA A 44 -12.37 15.59 4.48
C ALA A 44 -12.40 15.25 5.99
N GLN A 45 -12.77 14.02 6.35
CA GLN A 45 -12.77 13.52 7.73
C GLN A 45 -11.49 12.78 8.07
N LYS A 46 -10.46 12.85 7.21
CA LYS A 46 -9.18 12.14 7.37
C LYS A 46 -9.33 10.62 7.40
N ARG A 47 -10.33 10.09 6.69
CA ARG A 47 -10.48 8.66 6.47
C ARG A 47 -9.99 8.29 5.07
N PRO A 48 -9.38 7.11 4.87
CA PRO A 48 -9.05 6.66 3.51
C PRO A 48 -10.29 6.76 2.62
N ARG A 49 -10.16 7.29 1.41
CA ARG A 49 -11.28 7.27 0.46
C ARG A 49 -11.59 5.82 0.12
N ILE A 50 -12.85 5.47 0.17
CA ILE A 50 -13.28 4.10 -0.12
C ILE A 50 -14.36 4.07 -1.18
N LEU A 51 -14.43 2.96 -1.90
CA LEU A 51 -15.61 2.57 -2.67
C LEU A 51 -16.04 1.18 -2.22
N PHE A 52 -17.21 1.08 -1.60
CA PHE A 52 -17.76 -0.20 -1.18
C PHE A 52 -18.44 -0.91 -2.35
N GLU A 53 -18.14 -2.20 -2.53
CA GLU A 53 -18.58 -3.05 -3.63
C GLU A 53 -19.63 -4.08 -3.14
N PRO A 54 -20.94 -3.82 -3.32
CA PRO A 54 -21.99 -4.71 -2.81
C PRO A 54 -21.93 -6.14 -3.36
N HIS A 55 -21.41 -6.28 -4.58
CA HIS A 55 -21.25 -7.57 -5.22
C HIS A 55 -20.04 -8.37 -4.68
N VAL A 56 -18.99 -7.67 -4.22
CA VAL A 56 -17.87 -8.29 -3.49
C VAL A 56 -18.34 -8.71 -2.09
N PHE A 57 -19.16 -7.90 -1.43
CA PHE A 57 -19.71 -8.27 -0.12
C PHE A 57 -20.62 -9.49 -0.20
N TYR A 58 -21.44 -9.57 -1.25
CA TYR A 58 -22.24 -10.77 -1.52
C TYR A 58 -21.37 -12.03 -1.65
N ARG A 59 -20.26 -11.96 -2.41
CA ARG A 59 -19.37 -13.11 -2.66
C ARG A 59 -18.64 -13.56 -1.40
N ASN A 60 -18.26 -12.63 -0.54
CA ASN A 60 -17.50 -12.89 0.68
C ASN A 60 -18.37 -13.39 1.86
N LEU A 61 -19.70 -13.33 1.72
CA LEU A 61 -20.64 -13.85 2.72
C LEU A 61 -21.22 -15.19 2.30
N SER A 62 -21.81 -15.92 3.25
CA SER A 62 -22.65 -17.10 3.00
C SER A 62 -23.76 -17.23 4.06
N GLY A 63 -24.75 -18.08 3.81
CA GLY A 63 -25.83 -18.39 4.74
C GLY A 63 -26.58 -17.16 5.28
N SER A 64 -26.93 -17.21 6.56
CA SER A 64 -27.73 -16.17 7.23
C SER A 64 -27.10 -14.77 7.17
N ARG A 65 -25.77 -14.66 7.14
CA ARG A 65 -25.08 -13.37 7.00
C ARG A 65 -25.30 -12.76 5.62
N ARG A 66 -25.21 -13.58 4.56
CA ARG A 66 -25.51 -13.13 3.19
C ARG A 66 -26.97 -12.69 3.08
N ASP A 67 -27.89 -13.47 3.64
CA ASP A 67 -29.33 -13.14 3.62
C ASP A 67 -29.63 -11.83 4.36
N ALA A 68 -29.00 -11.62 5.53
CA ALA A 68 -29.09 -10.37 6.27
C ALA A 68 -28.55 -9.17 5.48
N ALA A 69 -27.40 -9.33 4.80
CA ALA A 69 -26.81 -8.28 3.98
C ALA A 69 -27.66 -7.92 2.76
N VAL A 70 -28.26 -8.93 2.09
CA VAL A 70 -29.20 -8.72 0.97
C VAL A 70 -30.45 -8.00 1.47
N LYS A 71 -31.05 -8.46 2.58
CA LYS A 71 -32.22 -7.82 3.19
C LYS A 71 -31.95 -6.36 3.59
N ALA A 72 -30.73 -6.06 4.04
CA ALA A 72 -30.30 -4.71 4.40
C ALA A 72 -29.94 -3.81 3.20
N GLY A 73 -30.00 -4.32 1.96
CA GLY A 73 -29.58 -3.57 0.76
C GLY A 73 -28.08 -3.30 0.68
N LEU A 74 -27.27 -4.15 1.32
CA LEU A 74 -25.81 -4.03 1.39
C LEU A 74 -25.10 -5.00 0.43
N ALA A 75 -25.77 -6.06 -0.01
CA ALA A 75 -25.20 -7.09 -0.88
C ALA A 75 -26.14 -7.44 -2.04
N ALA A 76 -25.58 -7.65 -3.23
CA ALA A 76 -26.32 -8.16 -4.40
C ALA A 76 -25.41 -9.04 -5.26
N LYS A 77 -25.97 -10.07 -5.90
CA LYS A 77 -25.17 -11.03 -6.67
C LYS A 77 -24.50 -10.41 -7.89
N SER A 78 -25.17 -9.49 -8.56
CA SER A 78 -24.72 -8.89 -9.81
C SER A 78 -24.08 -7.53 -9.59
N TRP A 79 -23.00 -7.27 -10.33
CA TRP A 79 -22.40 -5.94 -10.40
C TRP A 79 -23.44 -4.90 -10.87
N GLY A 80 -23.42 -3.71 -10.27
CA GLY A 80 -24.33 -2.60 -10.60
C GLY A 80 -25.77 -2.72 -10.09
N ALA A 81 -26.17 -3.84 -9.46
CA ALA A 81 -27.53 -4.01 -8.94
C ALA A 81 -27.88 -3.05 -7.79
N ILE A 82 -26.87 -2.59 -7.06
CA ILE A 82 -27.01 -1.57 -6.03
C ILE A 82 -26.11 -0.40 -6.44
N PRO A 83 -26.66 0.82 -6.63
CA PRO A 83 -25.86 1.99 -6.94
C PRO A 83 -24.86 2.29 -5.82
N TYR A 84 -23.65 2.70 -6.19
CA TYR A 84 -22.60 3.07 -5.24
C TYR A 84 -23.02 4.23 -4.32
N GLY A 85 -23.73 5.21 -4.87
CA GLY A 85 -24.02 6.47 -4.18
C GLY A 85 -22.83 7.43 -4.21
N GLY A 86 -22.93 8.54 -3.46
CA GLY A 86 -21.83 9.49 -3.32
C GLY A 86 -20.77 9.03 -2.32
N GLU A 87 -19.65 9.77 -2.26
CA GLU A 87 -18.56 9.54 -1.30
C GLU A 87 -19.05 9.56 0.15
N SER A 88 -19.93 10.51 0.49
CA SER A 88 -20.49 10.65 1.85
C SER A 88 -21.29 9.42 2.31
N ALA A 89 -21.78 8.59 1.38
CA ALA A 89 -22.54 7.38 1.69
C ALA A 89 -21.65 6.15 1.94
N GLN A 90 -20.38 6.17 1.57
CA GLN A 90 -19.55 4.97 1.54
C GLN A 90 -19.25 4.44 2.94
N TYR A 91 -18.81 5.30 3.86
CA TYR A 91 -18.50 4.88 5.24
C TYR A 91 -19.73 4.39 6.00
N GLY A 92 -20.88 5.07 5.87
CA GLY A 92 -22.12 4.58 6.49
C GLY A 92 -22.56 3.22 5.95
N ARG A 93 -22.25 2.90 4.69
CA ARG A 93 -22.47 1.56 4.11
C ARG A 93 -21.48 0.54 4.68
N LEU A 94 -20.18 0.89 4.73
CA LEU A 94 -19.13 0.02 5.28
C LEU A 94 -19.39 -0.32 6.75
N GLU A 95 -19.74 0.66 7.58
CA GLU A 95 -20.04 0.45 9.00
C GLU A 95 -21.21 -0.51 9.22
N ARG A 96 -22.28 -0.38 8.42
CA ARG A 96 -23.40 -1.31 8.45
C ARG A 96 -23.02 -2.71 7.98
N ALA A 97 -22.10 -2.83 7.02
CA ALA A 97 -21.57 -4.11 6.57
C ALA A 97 -20.68 -4.76 7.64
N ILE A 98 -19.84 -3.98 8.32
CA ILE A 98 -18.99 -4.43 9.44
C ILE A 98 -19.82 -5.03 10.57
N ALA A 99 -20.98 -4.44 10.86
CA ALA A 99 -21.91 -4.97 11.86
C ALA A 99 -22.46 -6.37 11.50
N ILE A 100 -22.39 -6.79 10.23
CA ILE A 100 -22.77 -8.14 9.78
C ILE A 100 -21.56 -9.07 9.80
N ASP A 101 -20.46 -8.64 9.18
CA ASP A 101 -19.21 -9.40 9.11
C ASP A 101 -18.05 -8.44 8.77
N GLU A 102 -17.22 -8.12 9.75
CA GLU A 102 -16.12 -7.15 9.60
C GLU A 102 -15.15 -7.55 8.50
N THR A 103 -14.64 -8.78 8.51
CA THR A 103 -13.65 -9.23 7.54
C THR A 103 -14.21 -9.24 6.13
N ALA A 104 -15.43 -9.74 5.92
CA ALA A 104 -16.06 -9.68 4.60
C ALA A 104 -16.31 -8.23 4.15
N ALA A 105 -16.70 -7.34 5.07
CA ALA A 105 -16.95 -5.93 4.75
C ALA A 105 -15.67 -5.22 4.32
N LEU A 106 -14.57 -5.42 5.05
CA LEU A 106 -13.28 -4.81 4.74
C LEU A 106 -12.71 -5.36 3.42
N LYS A 107 -12.90 -6.65 3.12
CA LYS A 107 -12.55 -7.19 1.79
C LYS A 107 -13.32 -6.54 0.64
N SER A 108 -14.48 -5.96 0.94
CA SER A 108 -15.45 -5.50 -0.05
C SER A 108 -15.40 -4.00 -0.30
N ALA A 109 -14.33 -3.31 0.10
CA ALA A 109 -14.11 -1.92 -0.26
C ALA A 109 -12.70 -1.74 -0.87
N SER A 110 -12.59 -0.87 -1.87
CA SER A 110 -11.30 -0.32 -2.27
C SER A 110 -10.89 0.81 -1.34
N TYR A 111 -9.59 1.02 -1.15
CA TYR A 111 -9.07 1.97 -0.18
C TYR A 111 -8.00 2.89 -0.78
N GLY A 112 -8.05 4.15 -0.39
CA GLY A 112 -6.94 5.10 -0.52
C GLY A 112 -6.53 5.46 -1.95
N LEU A 113 -5.30 5.92 -2.10
CA LEU A 113 -4.64 6.02 -3.40
C LEU A 113 -4.52 4.64 -4.06
N GLY A 114 -4.60 4.59 -5.39
CA GLY A 114 -4.56 3.33 -6.14
C GLY A 114 -5.83 2.48 -6.02
N GLN A 115 -6.72 2.73 -5.06
CA GLN A 115 -8.01 2.02 -4.91
C GLN A 115 -7.85 0.49 -4.82
N ILE A 116 -6.90 0.02 -4.01
CA ILE A 116 -6.69 -1.42 -3.82
C ILE A 116 -7.89 -2.01 -3.04
N LEU A 117 -8.56 -2.99 -3.65
CA LEU A 117 -9.67 -3.71 -3.04
C LEU A 117 -9.17 -4.56 -1.88
N GLY A 118 -9.83 -4.49 -0.72
CA GLY A 118 -9.40 -5.19 0.49
C GLY A 118 -9.36 -6.72 0.34
N GLU A 119 -10.03 -7.32 -0.65
CA GLU A 119 -9.90 -8.75 -0.96
C GLU A 119 -8.48 -9.13 -1.40
N ASN A 120 -7.71 -8.15 -1.88
CA ASN A 120 -6.34 -8.29 -2.35
C ASN A 120 -5.29 -8.05 -1.25
N PHE A 121 -5.69 -8.02 0.03
CA PHE A 121 -4.77 -7.72 1.14
C PHE A 121 -3.47 -8.55 1.13
N VAL A 122 -3.54 -9.85 0.80
CA VAL A 122 -2.36 -10.72 0.72
C VAL A 122 -1.36 -10.24 -0.34
N VAL A 123 -1.84 -9.96 -1.55
CA VAL A 123 -0.97 -9.51 -2.66
C VAL A 123 -0.54 -8.06 -2.47
N ALA A 124 -1.29 -7.27 -1.70
CA ALA A 124 -0.89 -5.93 -1.25
C ALA A 124 0.13 -5.95 -0.09
N GLY A 125 0.41 -7.13 0.48
CA GLY A 125 1.47 -7.35 1.47
C GLY A 125 1.01 -7.42 2.94
N TYR A 126 -0.25 -7.75 3.20
CA TYR A 126 -0.81 -7.80 4.55
C TYR A 126 -1.30 -9.20 4.92
N ASP A 127 -1.32 -9.54 6.21
CA ASP A 127 -1.82 -10.83 6.70
C ASP A 127 -3.35 -10.85 6.86
N SER A 128 -3.98 -9.67 6.91
CA SER A 128 -5.42 -9.52 7.00
C SER A 128 -5.91 -8.23 6.33
N PRO A 129 -7.19 -8.15 5.91
CA PRO A 129 -7.76 -6.90 5.45
C PRO A 129 -7.83 -5.87 6.60
N GLN A 130 -7.88 -6.30 7.85
CA GLN A 130 -7.82 -5.39 9.00
C GLN A 130 -6.50 -4.63 9.06
N GLU A 131 -5.39 -5.37 8.96
CA GLU A 131 -4.04 -4.81 8.98
C GLU A 131 -3.81 -3.87 7.80
N MET A 132 -4.25 -4.27 6.60
CA MET A 132 -4.21 -3.40 5.41
C MET A 132 -4.91 -2.08 5.67
N VAL A 133 -6.13 -2.12 6.22
CA VAL A 133 -6.91 -0.90 6.45
C VAL A 133 -6.34 -0.07 7.58
N GLU A 134 -5.83 -0.71 8.64
CA GLU A 134 -5.16 -0.01 9.73
C GLU A 134 -3.89 0.72 9.26
N ASP A 135 -3.08 0.09 8.41
CA ASP A 135 -1.89 0.72 7.83
C ASP A 135 -2.29 1.87 6.88
N MET A 136 -3.32 1.69 6.06
CA MET A 136 -3.83 2.76 5.21
C MET A 136 -4.44 3.93 6.00
N VAL A 137 -5.01 3.69 7.18
CA VAL A 137 -5.50 4.77 8.07
C VAL A 137 -4.33 5.52 8.69
N ASN A 138 -3.34 4.81 9.22
CA ASN A 138 -2.31 5.40 10.09
C ASN A 138 -1.03 5.81 9.35
N GLY A 139 -0.62 5.03 8.35
CA GLY A 139 0.61 5.19 7.56
C GLY A 139 0.54 6.26 6.48
N GLY A 140 -0.62 6.91 6.29
CA GLY A 140 -0.78 7.98 5.32
C GLY A 140 -0.82 7.50 3.87
N GLU A 141 -0.68 8.43 2.92
CA GLU A 141 -0.74 8.12 1.50
C GLU A 141 0.46 7.29 1.02
N ALA A 142 1.60 7.35 1.71
CA ALA A 142 2.74 6.47 1.44
C ALA A 142 2.37 4.98 1.65
N ALA A 143 1.57 4.66 2.67
CA ALA A 143 1.06 3.30 2.88
C ALA A 143 0.09 2.87 1.76
N HIS A 144 -0.74 3.80 1.26
CA HIS A 144 -1.61 3.53 0.11
C HIS A 144 -0.79 3.20 -1.13
N LEU A 145 0.24 4.00 -1.41
CA LEU A 145 1.15 3.80 -2.53
C LEU A 145 1.97 2.51 -2.37
N GLY A 146 2.46 2.20 -1.18
CA GLY A 146 3.15 0.94 -0.89
C GLY A 146 2.29 -0.29 -1.17
N ALA A 147 1.03 -0.27 -0.74
CA ALA A 147 0.07 -1.32 -1.04
C ALA A 147 -0.17 -1.49 -2.55
N MET A 148 -0.26 -0.37 -3.28
CA MET A 148 -0.41 -0.35 -4.74
C MET A 148 0.82 -0.96 -5.44
N VAL A 149 2.03 -0.58 -5.04
CA VAL A 149 3.28 -1.11 -5.61
C VAL A 149 3.42 -2.61 -5.34
N ASN A 150 3.09 -3.07 -4.13
CA ASN A 150 3.05 -4.50 -3.81
C ASN A 150 2.05 -5.24 -4.69
N PHE A 151 0.84 -4.70 -4.86
CA PHE A 151 -0.18 -5.28 -5.74
C PHE A 151 0.29 -5.39 -7.19
N ILE A 152 0.89 -4.33 -7.75
CA ILE A 152 1.42 -4.30 -9.11
C ILE A 152 2.47 -5.40 -9.31
N LYS A 153 3.44 -5.47 -8.39
CA LYS A 153 4.52 -6.46 -8.41
C LYS A 153 4.00 -7.89 -8.28
N ALA A 154 3.11 -8.13 -7.32
CA ALA A 154 2.59 -9.47 -7.03
C ALA A 154 1.73 -10.03 -8.19
N ASN A 155 1.14 -9.16 -9.00
CA ASN A 155 0.34 -9.53 -10.16
C ASN A 155 1.13 -9.48 -11.48
N ASN A 156 2.44 -9.23 -11.46
CA ASN A 156 3.28 -9.06 -12.65
C ASN A 156 2.70 -8.01 -13.61
N LEU A 157 2.38 -6.82 -13.07
CA LEU A 157 1.96 -5.67 -13.86
C LEU A 157 3.08 -4.63 -14.00
N ASP A 158 4.19 -4.85 -13.31
CA ASP A 158 5.37 -3.98 -13.31
C ASP A 158 6.13 -4.01 -14.64
N ASP A 159 6.14 -5.13 -15.35
CA ASP A 159 6.68 -5.20 -16.71
C ASP A 159 5.87 -4.38 -17.72
N GLU A 160 4.55 -4.35 -17.58
CA GLU A 160 3.69 -3.52 -18.40
C GLU A 160 3.95 -2.03 -18.17
N LEU A 161 4.23 -1.61 -16.93
CA LEU A 161 4.67 -0.24 -16.65
C LEU A 161 6.04 0.05 -17.24
N ARG A 162 7.04 -0.83 -17.03
CA ARG A 162 8.40 -0.65 -17.57
C ARG A 162 8.44 -0.57 -19.10
N THR A 163 7.52 -1.24 -19.77
CA THR A 163 7.41 -1.27 -21.23
C THR A 163 6.35 -0.31 -21.79
N HIS A 164 5.72 0.48 -20.91
CA HIS A 164 4.60 1.39 -21.24
C HIS A 164 3.46 0.72 -22.02
N ASN A 165 3.21 -0.57 -21.77
CA ASN A 165 2.05 -1.28 -22.27
C ASN A 165 0.79 -0.92 -21.45
N TRP A 166 0.29 0.29 -21.64
CA TRP A 166 -0.87 0.82 -20.92
C TRP A 166 -2.14 -0.02 -21.08
N ALA A 167 -2.28 -0.73 -22.21
CA ALA A 167 -3.40 -1.63 -22.45
C ALA A 167 -3.28 -2.92 -21.63
N GLY A 168 -2.08 -3.50 -21.55
CA GLY A 168 -1.77 -4.63 -20.68
C GLY A 168 -1.97 -4.28 -19.22
N PHE A 169 -1.36 -3.18 -18.77
CA PHE A 169 -1.49 -2.68 -17.40
C PHE A 169 -2.96 -2.44 -17.01
N ALA A 170 -3.69 -1.65 -17.80
CA ALA A 170 -5.09 -1.32 -17.50
C ALA A 170 -6.00 -2.56 -17.48
N ARG A 171 -5.73 -3.56 -18.33
CA ARG A 171 -6.47 -4.82 -18.31
C ARG A 171 -6.24 -5.59 -17.01
N GLY A 172 -4.99 -5.66 -16.55
CA GLY A 172 -4.63 -6.33 -15.31
C GLY A 172 -5.12 -5.60 -14.07
N TYR A 173 -5.02 -4.26 -14.07
CA TYR A 173 -5.34 -3.41 -12.93
C TYR A 173 -6.85 -3.11 -12.81
N ASN A 174 -7.51 -2.73 -13.92
CA ASN A 174 -8.93 -2.34 -13.93
C ASN A 174 -9.88 -3.47 -14.42
N GLY A 175 -9.34 -4.59 -14.88
CA GLY A 175 -10.09 -5.74 -15.39
C GLY A 175 -10.53 -5.62 -16.85
N SER A 176 -11.29 -6.61 -17.32
CA SER A 176 -11.66 -6.76 -18.74
C SER A 176 -12.47 -5.59 -19.32
N GLY A 177 -13.14 -4.80 -18.47
CA GLY A 177 -13.88 -3.60 -18.86
C GLY A 177 -13.02 -2.37 -19.16
N TYR A 178 -11.68 -2.46 -19.00
CA TYR A 178 -10.80 -1.29 -19.03
C TYR A 178 -10.93 -0.42 -20.30
N ALA A 179 -11.11 -1.07 -21.46
CA ALA A 179 -11.14 -0.38 -22.75
C ALA A 179 -12.40 0.50 -22.89
N LYS A 180 -13.55 0.01 -22.41
CA LYS A 180 -14.82 0.77 -22.43
C LYS A 180 -14.73 2.07 -21.62
N ASN A 181 -13.96 2.05 -20.55
CA ASN A 181 -13.77 3.19 -19.65
C ASN A 181 -12.54 4.05 -20.02
N GLY A 182 -11.82 3.67 -21.08
CA GLY A 182 -10.66 4.40 -21.60
C GLY A 182 -9.46 4.44 -20.68
N TYR A 183 -9.29 3.47 -19.77
CA TYR A 183 -8.19 3.51 -18.78
C TYR A 183 -6.81 3.58 -19.44
N HIS A 184 -6.55 2.71 -20.41
CA HIS A 184 -5.29 2.68 -21.17
C HIS A 184 -4.94 4.02 -21.86
N THR A 185 -5.91 4.71 -22.46
CA THR A 185 -5.65 6.01 -23.11
C THR A 185 -5.43 7.12 -22.08
N LYS A 186 -6.13 7.07 -20.94
CA LYS A 186 -5.92 8.00 -19.83
C LYS A 186 -4.54 7.83 -19.20
N LEU A 187 -4.10 6.58 -18.98
CA LEU A 187 -2.77 6.28 -18.47
C LEU A 187 -1.68 6.78 -19.42
N ALA A 188 -1.79 6.49 -20.72
CA ALA A 188 -0.84 6.95 -21.72
C ALA A 188 -0.75 8.49 -21.76
N ALA A 189 -1.90 9.18 -21.70
CA ALA A 189 -1.95 10.63 -21.70
C ALA A 189 -1.37 11.24 -20.41
N ALA A 190 -1.65 10.62 -19.25
CA ALA A 190 -1.11 11.04 -17.97
C ALA A 190 0.42 10.87 -17.95
N TYR A 191 0.94 9.73 -18.38
CA TYR A 191 2.39 9.52 -18.51
C TYR A 191 3.05 10.57 -19.41
N ALA A 192 2.49 10.82 -20.60
CA ALA A 192 3.04 11.81 -21.53
C ALA A 192 3.03 13.25 -20.98
N LYS A 193 2.15 13.54 -20.01
CA LYS A 193 2.14 14.81 -19.26
C LYS A 193 3.27 14.84 -18.24
N TRP A 194 3.44 13.78 -17.44
CA TRP A 194 4.42 13.71 -16.37
C TRP A 194 5.86 13.63 -16.89
N ALA A 195 6.10 12.91 -17.99
CA ALA A 195 7.42 12.82 -18.65
C ALA A 195 7.98 14.14 -19.21
N ARG A 196 7.26 15.26 -19.04
CA ARG A 196 7.71 16.62 -19.38
C ARG A 196 8.08 17.45 -18.14
N ILE A 197 7.82 16.92 -16.95
CA ILE A 197 8.10 17.54 -15.66
C ILE A 197 9.42 16.95 -15.18
N PRO A 198 10.37 17.75 -14.69
CA PRO A 198 11.61 17.22 -14.15
C PRO A 198 11.36 16.30 -12.95
N ASP A 199 11.97 15.11 -12.97
CA ASP A 199 11.90 14.15 -11.88
C ASP A 199 12.46 14.72 -10.57
N THR A 200 11.81 14.30 -9.48
CA THR A 200 12.26 14.48 -8.11
C THR A 200 13.57 13.72 -7.90
N PRO A 201 14.67 14.38 -7.50
CA PRO A 201 15.93 13.70 -7.23
C PRO A 201 15.77 12.67 -6.10
N TRP A 202 16.03 11.40 -6.42
CA TRP A 202 15.97 10.31 -5.46
C TRP A 202 17.22 9.42 -5.53
N GLN A 203 17.69 8.98 -4.37
CA GLN A 203 18.79 8.02 -4.24
C GLN A 203 18.40 6.88 -3.30
N PRO A 204 18.63 5.62 -3.69
CA PRO A 204 18.20 4.43 -2.92
C PRO A 204 18.88 4.30 -1.55
N ASP A 205 20.08 4.84 -1.39
CA ASP A 205 20.89 4.61 -0.18
C ASP A 205 20.55 5.58 0.98
N ALA A 206 19.67 6.57 0.71
CA ALA A 206 19.42 7.71 1.57
C ALA A 206 17.93 7.93 1.88
N LEU A 207 17.24 6.96 2.49
CA LEU A 207 15.94 7.26 3.12
C LEU A 207 16.10 8.35 4.20
N PRO A 208 15.31 9.45 4.14
CA PRO A 208 15.33 10.46 5.18
C PRO A 208 14.89 9.87 6.53
N PRO A 209 15.30 10.47 7.65
CA PRO A 209 14.75 10.11 8.95
C PRO A 209 13.21 10.22 8.93
N PRO A 210 12.48 9.43 9.74
CA PRO A 210 11.03 9.46 9.76
C PRO A 210 10.55 10.88 10.06
N ALA A 211 9.55 11.37 9.31
CA ALA A 211 9.10 12.76 9.39
C ALA A 211 8.46 13.18 10.74
N ASN A 212 8.31 12.28 11.71
CA ASN A 212 7.55 12.50 12.93
C ASN A 212 8.15 11.89 14.23
N ASP A 213 9.43 11.54 14.27
CA ASP A 213 10.10 10.87 15.41
C ASP A 213 9.45 9.57 15.89
N ALA A 214 8.38 9.10 15.23
CA ALA A 214 7.71 7.86 15.58
C ALA A 214 8.59 6.68 15.15
N MET A 215 8.72 5.71 16.05
CA MET A 215 9.42 4.47 15.72
C MET A 215 8.64 3.71 14.65
N PRO A 216 9.31 3.12 13.64
CA PRO A 216 8.62 2.26 12.69
C PRO A 216 7.94 1.10 13.41
N ALA A 217 6.95 0.51 12.73
CA ALA A 217 6.25 -0.67 13.22
C ALA A 217 7.23 -1.79 13.60
N THR A 218 6.85 -2.61 14.57
CA THR A 218 7.64 -3.82 14.88
C THR A 218 7.52 -4.78 13.71
N VAL A 219 8.64 -5.26 13.20
CA VAL A 219 8.67 -6.18 12.05
C VAL A 219 9.43 -7.47 12.36
N ARG A 220 9.00 -8.57 11.75
CA ARG A 220 9.54 -9.93 11.87
C ARG A 220 9.43 -10.68 10.55
N ARG A 221 10.03 -11.87 10.47
CA ARG A 221 9.98 -12.70 9.26
C ARG A 221 8.54 -12.96 8.82
N GLY A 222 8.28 -12.71 7.54
CA GLY A 222 6.95 -12.83 6.91
C GLY A 222 6.30 -11.48 6.67
N ASP A 223 6.60 -10.48 7.50
CA ASP A 223 6.03 -9.14 7.38
C ASP A 223 6.51 -8.47 6.09
N LYS A 224 5.68 -7.55 5.56
CA LYS A 224 5.98 -6.76 4.38
C LYS A 224 5.64 -5.28 4.60
N GLY A 225 6.10 -4.42 3.69
CA GLY A 225 5.71 -3.01 3.62
C GLY A 225 6.80 -2.02 4.04
N LEU A 226 6.40 -0.77 4.30
CA LEU A 226 7.30 0.38 4.47
C LEU A 226 8.26 0.23 5.67
N ALA A 227 7.83 -0.42 6.75
CA ALA A 227 8.69 -0.68 7.90
C ALA A 227 9.82 -1.67 7.55
N VAL A 228 9.54 -2.64 6.67
CA VAL A 228 10.54 -3.60 6.18
C VAL A 228 11.49 -2.95 5.18
N GLU A 229 10.98 -2.11 4.28
CA GLU A 229 11.81 -1.27 3.40
C GLU A 229 12.84 -0.50 4.22
N ARG A 230 12.38 0.20 5.26
CA ARG A 230 13.26 0.96 6.17
C ARG A 230 14.31 0.06 6.80
N LEU A 231 13.92 -1.10 7.30
CA LEU A 231 14.84 -2.05 7.92
C LEU A 231 15.96 -2.46 6.94
N GLN A 232 15.58 -2.82 5.71
CA GLN A 232 16.52 -3.24 4.68
C GLN A 232 17.48 -2.11 4.31
N THR A 233 16.98 -0.89 4.15
CA THR A 233 17.82 0.30 3.88
C THR A 233 18.81 0.56 5.00
N GLU A 234 18.38 0.57 6.27
CA GLU A 234 19.29 0.83 7.39
C GLU A 234 20.34 -0.25 7.57
N LEU A 235 19.97 -1.52 7.39
CA LEU A 235 20.95 -2.59 7.39
C LEU A 235 21.93 -2.42 6.22
N ASN A 236 21.48 -2.00 5.04
CA ASN A 236 22.39 -1.75 3.92
C ASN A 236 23.41 -0.64 4.18
N ARG A 237 23.04 0.40 4.93
CA ARG A 237 24.00 1.42 5.41
C ARG A 237 25.10 0.86 6.30
N LEU A 238 24.82 -0.26 6.96
CA LEU A 238 25.80 -1.00 7.77
C LEU A 238 26.50 -2.11 6.98
N GLY A 239 26.34 -2.15 5.65
CA GLY A 239 27.04 -3.07 4.76
C GLY A 239 26.41 -4.46 4.62
N TYR A 240 25.13 -4.65 4.97
CA TYR A 240 24.48 -5.97 4.91
C TYR A 240 24.12 -6.44 3.48
N GLY A 241 24.10 -5.56 2.47
CA GLY A 241 23.95 -5.95 1.06
C GLY A 241 22.62 -6.66 0.71
N LEU A 242 21.54 -6.30 1.40
CA LEU A 242 20.18 -6.79 1.17
C LEU A 242 19.58 -6.16 -0.09
N LYS A 243 18.66 -6.89 -0.72
CA LYS A 243 17.72 -6.29 -1.66
C LYS A 243 16.68 -5.52 -0.83
N VAL A 244 16.40 -4.27 -1.20
CA VAL A 244 15.27 -3.51 -0.65
C VAL A 244 14.05 -3.87 -1.49
N ASP A 245 13.17 -4.70 -0.96
CA ASP A 245 12.02 -5.25 -1.68
C ASP A 245 10.73 -5.31 -0.87
N MET A 246 10.73 -4.69 0.32
CA MET A 246 9.62 -4.69 1.28
C MET A 246 9.27 -6.07 1.83
N ASP A 247 10.12 -7.09 1.67
CA ASP A 247 9.86 -8.44 2.16
C ASP A 247 10.83 -8.84 3.28
N PHE A 248 10.29 -9.13 4.46
CA PHE A 248 11.08 -9.65 5.57
C PHE A 248 11.30 -11.16 5.37
N GLY A 249 12.14 -11.49 4.39
CA GLY A 249 12.56 -12.85 4.09
C GLY A 249 13.72 -13.36 4.98
N LEU A 250 14.25 -14.53 4.63
CA LEU A 250 15.34 -15.18 5.38
C LEU A 250 16.64 -14.37 5.41
N LYS A 251 16.95 -13.64 4.33
CA LYS A 251 18.14 -12.77 4.28
C LYS A 251 18.01 -11.61 5.25
N THR A 252 16.85 -10.94 5.25
CA THR A 252 16.52 -9.87 6.21
C THR A 252 16.58 -10.38 7.65
N LEU A 253 16.03 -11.57 7.94
CA LEU A 253 16.13 -12.20 9.27
C LEU A 253 17.57 -12.45 9.71
N THR A 254 18.41 -12.95 8.80
CA THR A 254 19.82 -13.22 9.10
C THR A 254 20.56 -11.92 9.42
N ALA A 255 20.32 -10.87 8.64
CA ALA A 255 20.91 -9.55 8.88
C ALA A 255 20.41 -8.91 10.18
N ALA A 256 19.11 -8.99 10.48
CA ALA A 256 18.54 -8.50 11.74
C ALA A 256 19.16 -9.19 12.96
N LYS A 257 19.28 -10.52 12.94
CA LYS A 257 19.93 -11.29 14.02
C LYS A 257 21.42 -10.97 14.15
N SER A 258 22.13 -10.82 13.03
CA SER A 258 23.53 -10.40 13.03
C SER A 258 23.69 -9.01 13.66
N PHE A 259 22.82 -8.06 13.30
CA PHE A 259 22.83 -6.72 13.87
C PHE A 259 22.57 -6.76 15.38
N GLN A 260 21.53 -7.47 15.82
CA GLN A 260 21.22 -7.64 17.25
C GLN A 260 22.43 -8.19 18.03
N GLY A 261 23.11 -9.21 17.50
CA GLY A 261 24.31 -9.77 18.12
C GLY A 261 25.46 -8.76 18.22
N LYS A 262 25.73 -8.00 17.15
CA LYS A 262 26.77 -6.95 17.15
C LYS A 262 26.43 -5.78 18.09
N ALA A 263 25.15 -5.49 18.28
CA ALA A 263 24.65 -4.42 19.14
C ALA A 263 24.43 -4.85 20.60
N GLY A 264 24.71 -6.11 20.96
CA GLY A 264 24.52 -6.63 22.32
C GLY A 264 23.05 -6.76 22.74
N LEU A 265 22.14 -6.95 21.79
CA LEU A 265 20.70 -7.10 22.02
C LEU A 265 20.28 -8.57 22.09
N ASN A 266 19.03 -8.82 22.52
CA ASN A 266 18.41 -10.14 22.38
C ASN A 266 18.32 -10.55 20.91
N VAL A 267 18.79 -11.74 20.56
CA VAL A 267 18.90 -12.22 19.17
C VAL A 267 17.66 -13.04 18.76
N ASP A 268 16.49 -12.43 18.87
CA ASP A 268 15.20 -13.04 18.51
C ASP A 268 14.87 -12.89 17.01
N GLY A 269 15.52 -11.96 16.31
CA GLY A 269 15.22 -11.60 14.92
C GLY A 269 13.95 -10.75 14.76
N VAL A 270 13.39 -10.23 15.84
CA VAL A 270 12.26 -9.29 15.85
C VAL A 270 12.81 -7.86 15.99
N VAL A 271 12.48 -7.01 15.02
CA VAL A 271 12.89 -5.61 15.02
C VAL A 271 11.80 -4.78 15.68
N GLY A 272 11.78 -4.79 17.01
CA GLY A 272 10.94 -3.92 17.84
C GLY A 272 11.63 -2.60 18.22
N PRO A 273 11.02 -1.77 19.10
CA PRO A 273 11.51 -0.43 19.42
C PRO A 273 12.96 -0.36 19.91
N VAL A 274 13.42 -1.35 20.69
CA VAL A 274 14.81 -1.40 21.18
C VAL A 274 15.79 -1.62 20.02
N THR A 275 15.51 -2.58 19.13
CA THR A 275 16.33 -2.85 17.95
C THR A 275 16.32 -1.66 16.99
N TRP A 276 15.17 -1.04 16.77
CA TRP A 276 15.04 0.14 15.92
C TRP A 276 15.90 1.31 16.40
N ARG A 277 15.88 1.64 17.70
CA ARG A 277 16.70 2.73 18.25
C ARG A 277 18.19 2.47 18.04
N ALA A 278 18.65 1.25 18.34
CA ALA A 278 20.05 0.88 18.13
C ALA A 278 20.45 0.98 16.65
N LEU A 279 19.59 0.49 15.76
CA LEU A 279 19.84 0.47 14.31
C LEU A 279 19.94 1.90 13.74
N LEU A 280 18.94 2.74 14.02
CA LEU A 280 18.91 4.12 13.55
C LEU A 280 20.07 4.95 14.08
N SER A 281 20.41 4.79 15.37
CA SER A 281 21.56 5.47 15.96
C SER A 281 22.87 5.06 15.30
N THR A 282 23.06 3.77 15.01
CA THR A 282 24.29 3.26 14.39
C THR A 282 24.39 3.73 12.93
N ALA A 283 23.30 3.65 12.17
CA ALA A 283 23.26 4.07 10.78
C ALA A 283 23.56 5.57 10.61
N LEU A 284 23.02 6.41 11.50
CA LEU A 284 23.29 7.85 11.50
C LEU A 284 24.79 8.16 11.72
N VAL A 285 25.45 7.45 12.63
CA VAL A 285 26.89 7.58 12.87
C VAL A 285 27.70 7.13 11.66
N ALA A 286 27.32 6.01 11.04
CA ALA A 286 27.99 5.49 9.85
C ALA A 286 27.93 6.49 8.67
N THR A 287 26.78 7.14 8.46
CA THR A 287 26.63 8.17 7.42
C THR A 287 27.43 9.44 7.70
N ALA A 288 27.67 9.79 8.97
CA ALA A 288 28.47 10.97 9.34
C ALA A 288 29.98 10.74 9.20
N ALA A 289 30.41 9.48 9.08
CA ALA A 289 31.82 9.08 9.00
C ALA A 289 32.30 8.72 7.58
N ALA A 290 31.39 8.66 6.61
CA ALA A 290 31.65 8.37 5.20
C ALA A 290 31.78 9.66 4.37
#